data_AF-A0A561QW08-F1
#
_entry.id   AF-A0A561QW08-F1
#
_cell.length_a   1.000
_cell.length_b   1.000
_cell.length_c   1.000
_cell.angle_alpha   90.00
_cell.angle_beta   90.00
_cell.angle_gamma   90.00
#
_symmetry.space_group_name_H-M   'P 1'
#
loop_
_entity.id
_entity.type
_entity.pdbx_description
1 polymer ?
#
loop_
_entity_poly.entity_id
_entity_poly.type
_entity_poly.pdbx_seq_one_letter_code
_entity_poly.pdbx_strand_id
1 'polypeptide(L)'
;MARLYKFTKSELETAIVYLSETDSVYLDNAAVASGLSFLRAGGDFADGVIEFEGRRQGGEAFATFDRRAASIVEKQGRKAVLLASD
;
A
#
# COMPACT_ATOMS: atom_id res chain seq x y z
N MET A 1 -17.98 -3.91 -3.33
CA MET A 1 -17.97 -2.65 -2.54
C MET A 1 -17.88 -1.48 -3.51
N ALA A 2 -18.92 -0.65 -3.59
CA ALA A 2 -18.90 0.54 -4.45
C ALA A 2 -17.94 1.59 -3.88
N ARG A 3 -16.98 2.09 -4.68
CA ARG A 3 -16.08 3.18 -4.27
C ARG A 3 -16.92 4.42 -4.04
N LEU A 4 -17.00 4.87 -2.79
CA LEU A 4 -17.95 5.90 -2.35
C LEU A 4 -17.73 7.29 -3.00
N TYR A 5 -16.64 7.52 -3.75
CA TYR A 5 -16.31 8.83 -4.31
C TYR A 5 -15.76 8.84 -5.74
N LYS A 6 -15.80 7.71 -6.48
CA LYS A 6 -15.34 7.58 -7.89
C LYS A 6 -13.93 8.14 -8.24
N PHE A 7 -13.11 8.59 -7.28
CA PHE A 7 -11.77 9.10 -7.55
C PHE A 7 -10.88 8.06 -8.25
N THR A 8 -10.26 8.40 -9.36
CA THR A 8 -9.23 7.59 -10.01
C THR A 8 -8.04 7.34 -9.08
N LYS A 9 -7.18 6.36 -9.41
CA LYS A 9 -5.94 6.12 -8.62
C LYS A 9 -5.01 7.35 -8.65
N SER A 10 -4.99 8.08 -9.76
CA SER A 10 -4.22 9.32 -9.91
C SER A 10 -4.76 10.45 -9.03
N GLU A 11 -6.09 10.61 -8.95
CA GLU A 11 -6.70 11.59 -8.03
C GLU A 11 -6.41 11.26 -6.57
N LEU A 12 -6.45 9.96 -6.20
CA LEU A 12 -6.06 9.53 -4.85
C LEU A 12 -4.58 9.80 -4.57
N GLU A 13 -3.69 9.47 -5.50
CA GLU A 13 -2.26 9.76 -5.37
C GLU A 13 -2.00 11.25 -5.15
N THR A 14 -2.61 12.09 -6.00
CA THR A 14 -2.48 13.55 -5.92
C THR A 14 -2.97 14.08 -4.58
N ALA A 15 -4.13 13.61 -4.12
CA ALA A 15 -4.68 14.04 -2.83
C ALA A 15 -3.80 13.64 -1.64
N ILE A 16 -3.24 12.42 -1.65
CA ILE A 16 -2.36 11.94 -0.58
C ILE A 16 -1.04 12.71 -0.58
N VAL A 17 -0.44 12.96 -1.75
CA VAL A 17 0.79 13.77 -1.86
C VAL A 17 0.55 15.18 -1.33
N TYR A 18 -0.57 15.82 -1.72
CA TYR A 18 -0.92 17.15 -1.23
C TYR A 18 -1.08 17.20 0.30
N LEU A 19 -1.75 16.20 0.89
CA LEU A 19 -1.85 16.08 2.34
C LEU A 19 -0.48 15.86 3.00
N SER A 20 0.44 15.14 2.36
CA SER A 20 1.79 14.91 2.89
C SER A 20 2.71 16.12 2.85
N GLU A 21 2.40 17.10 2.01
CA GLU A 21 3.13 18.37 1.91
C GLU A 21 2.50 19.48 2.77
N THR A 22 1.41 19.18 3.49
CA THR A 22 0.69 20.16 4.31
C THR A 22 1.24 20.18 5.74
N ASP A 23 1.77 21.33 6.18
CA ASP A 23 2.40 21.50 7.51
C ASP A 23 1.49 21.18 8.71
N SER A 24 0.17 21.25 8.54
CA SER A 24 -0.81 20.96 9.60
C SER A 24 -1.18 19.47 9.70
N VAL A 25 -0.63 18.61 8.84
CA VAL A 25 -0.92 17.17 8.81
C VAL A 25 0.29 16.40 9.29
N TYR A 26 0.14 15.70 10.42
CA TYR A 26 1.18 14.82 10.94
C TYR A 26 1.00 13.40 10.40
N LEU A 27 2.02 12.88 9.74
CA LEU A 27 1.98 11.56 9.07
C LEU A 27 3.19 10.72 9.45
N ASP A 28 3.03 9.40 9.40
CA ASP A 28 4.17 8.51 9.22
C ASP A 28 4.60 8.54 7.75
N ASN A 29 5.61 9.37 7.45
CA ASN A 29 6.09 9.57 6.08
C ASN A 29 6.60 8.28 5.42
N ALA A 30 7.16 7.34 6.20
CA ALA A 30 7.68 6.09 5.65
C ALA A 30 6.55 5.14 5.26
N ALA A 31 5.51 5.04 6.12
CA ALA A 31 4.31 4.27 5.81
C ALA A 31 3.58 4.86 4.59
N VAL A 32 3.41 6.19 4.54
CA VAL A 32 2.77 6.89 3.41
C VAL A 32 3.54 6.67 2.11
N ALA A 33 4.88 6.78 2.14
CA ALA A 33 5.71 6.53 0.97
C ALA A 33 5.55 5.09 0.44
N SER A 34 5.47 4.10 1.34
CA SER A 34 5.21 2.71 0.94
C SER A 34 3.82 2.52 0.32
N GLY A 35 2.80 3.12 0.92
CA GLY A 35 1.44 3.09 0.36
C GLY A 35 1.36 3.74 -1.02
N LEU A 36 2.00 4.90 -1.22
CA LEU A 36 2.08 5.56 -2.53
C LEU A 36 2.83 4.70 -3.56
N SER A 37 3.92 4.03 -3.17
CA SER A 37 4.65 3.10 -4.03
C SER A 37 3.75 1.96 -4.53
N PHE A 38 2.95 1.36 -3.65
CA PHE A 38 2.00 0.31 -4.03
C PHE A 38 0.90 0.82 -4.95
N LEU A 39 0.35 2.01 -4.64
CA LEU A 39 -0.68 2.64 -5.47
C LEU A 39 -0.17 2.88 -6.90
N ARG A 40 1.07 3.35 -7.05
CA ARG A 40 1.77 3.56 -8.34
C ARG A 40 2.07 2.25 -9.08
N ALA A 41 2.39 1.18 -8.36
CA ALA A 41 2.48 -0.18 -8.92
C ALA A 41 1.09 -0.78 -9.28
N GLY A 42 0.03 -0.03 -8.98
CA GLY A 42 -1.35 -0.35 -9.29
C GLY A 42 -2.02 -1.31 -8.30
N GLY A 43 -1.38 -1.59 -7.16
CA GLY A 43 -2.02 -2.19 -5.99
C GLY A 43 -2.86 -1.16 -5.24
N ASP A 44 -3.27 -1.51 -4.02
CA ASP A 44 -3.97 -0.58 -3.14
C ASP A 44 -3.02 0.01 -2.10
N PHE A 45 -3.24 1.28 -1.75
CA PHE A 45 -2.40 2.02 -0.81
C PHE A 45 -2.27 1.31 0.54
N ALA A 46 -3.37 0.74 1.03
CA ALA A 46 -3.41 0.04 2.31
C ALA A 46 -2.48 -1.18 2.35
N ASP A 47 -2.37 -1.94 1.25
CA ASP A 47 -1.46 -3.10 1.19
C ASP A 47 -0.01 -2.68 1.38
N GLY A 48 0.39 -1.57 0.78
CA GLY A 48 1.75 -1.02 0.93
C GLY A 48 2.04 -0.55 2.35
N VAL A 49 1.05 0.04 3.03
CA VAL A 49 1.17 0.44 4.44
C VAL A 49 1.28 -0.80 5.34
N ILE A 50 0.40 -1.78 5.17
CA ILE A 50 0.39 -3.02 5.96
C ILE A 50 1.69 -3.80 5.77
N GLU A 51 2.17 -3.91 4.53
CA GLU A 51 3.42 -4.60 4.22
C GLU A 51 4.63 -3.90 4.86
N PHE A 52 4.67 -2.57 4.81
CA PHE A 52 5.74 -1.79 5.43
C PHE A 52 5.75 -1.95 6.95
N GLU A 53 4.60 -1.78 7.59
CA GLU A 53 4.49 -1.89 9.05
C GLU A 53 4.75 -3.31 9.55
N GLY A 54 4.31 -4.32 8.80
CA GLY A 54 4.62 -5.72 9.10
C GLY A 54 6.13 -5.97 9.13
N ARG A 55 6.85 -5.54 8.09
CA ARG A 55 8.32 -5.66 8.07
C ARG A 55 9.01 -4.82 9.13
N ARG A 56 8.53 -3.59 9.39
CA ARG A 56 9.09 -2.71 10.42
C ARG A 56 9.04 -3.35 11.80
N GLN A 57 8.03 -4.17 12.06
CA GLN A 57 7.83 -4.92 13.29
C GLN A 57 8.52 -6.31 13.29
N GLY A 58 9.29 -6.64 12.24
CA GLY A 58 10.02 -7.91 12.14
C GLY A 58 9.26 -9.04 11.44
N GLY A 59 8.14 -8.75 10.77
CA GLY A 59 7.41 -9.73 9.97
C GLY A 59 8.24 -10.26 8.80
N GLU A 60 8.29 -11.58 8.64
CA GLU A 60 9.11 -12.26 7.64
C GLU A 60 8.49 -12.31 6.24
N ALA A 61 7.16 -12.21 6.14
CA ALA A 61 6.43 -12.31 4.89
C ALA A 61 5.12 -11.51 4.92
N PHE A 62 4.73 -11.01 3.75
CA PHE A 62 3.42 -10.39 3.53
C PHE A 62 2.39 -11.44 3.09
N ALA A 63 1.47 -11.82 3.96
CA ALA A 63 0.40 -12.76 3.63
C ALA A 63 -0.84 -12.01 3.13
N THR A 64 -1.38 -12.42 1.98
CA THR A 64 -2.56 -11.78 1.38
C THR A 64 -3.36 -12.77 0.51
N PHE A 65 -4.64 -12.51 0.32
CA PHE A 65 -5.47 -13.18 -0.68
C PHE A 65 -5.41 -12.48 -2.05
N ASP A 66 -4.87 -11.26 -2.10
CA ASP A 66 -4.74 -10.49 -3.34
C ASP A 66 -3.45 -10.87 -4.08
N ARG A 67 -3.62 -11.58 -5.21
CA ARG A 67 -2.52 -11.99 -6.09
C ARG A 67 -1.72 -10.80 -6.63
N ARG A 68 -2.35 -9.66 -6.87
CA ARG A 68 -1.66 -8.45 -7.35
C ARG A 68 -0.80 -7.85 -6.25
N ALA A 69 -1.31 -7.75 -5.03
CA ALA A 69 -0.54 -7.25 -3.89
C ALA A 69 0.68 -8.16 -3.61
N ALA A 70 0.49 -9.48 -3.62
CA ALA A 70 1.58 -10.44 -3.50
C ALA A 70 2.65 -10.25 -4.59
N SER A 71 2.23 -10.14 -5.86
CA SER A 71 3.14 -9.92 -6.98
C SER A 71 3.93 -8.61 -6.89
N ILE A 72 3.32 -7.54 -6.37
CA ILE A 72 3.99 -6.24 -6.16
C ILE A 72 5.11 -6.37 -5.12
N VAL A 73 4.89 -7.13 -4.05
CA VAL A 73 5.90 -7.40 -3.00
C VAL A 73 7.05 -8.24 -3.54
N GLU A 74 6.73 -9.33 -4.25
CA GLU A 74 7.72 -10.24 -4.83
C GLU A 74 8.63 -9.52 -5.84
N LYS A 75 8.05 -8.65 -6.69
CA LYS A 75 8.83 -7.84 -7.66
C LYS A 75 9.80 -6.88 -6.99
N GLN A 76 9.57 -6.51 -5.74
CA GLN A 76 10.48 -5.67 -4.96
C GLN A 76 11.49 -6.50 -4.14
N GLY A 77 11.61 -7.81 -4.42
CA GLY A 77 12.58 -8.70 -3.78
C GLY A 77 12.19 -9.12 -2.35
N ARG A 78 10.91 -8.98 -1.99
CA ARG A 78 10.40 -9.28 -0.65
C ARG A 78 9.50 -10.50 -0.67
N LYS A 79 9.38 -11.18 0.47
CA LYS A 79 8.62 -12.44 0.58
C LYS A 79 7.12 -12.14 0.73
N ALA A 80 6.30 -12.75 -0.13
CA ALA A 80 4.85 -12.77 -0.01
C ALA A 80 4.33 -14.20 0.13
N VAL A 81 3.17 -14.36 0.75
CA VAL A 81 2.43 -15.63 0.84
C VAL A 81 1.02 -15.39 0.30
N LEU A 82 0.73 -15.94 -0.88
CA LEU A 82 -0.63 -15.93 -1.42
C LEU A 82 -1.45 -16.99 -0.70
N LEU A 83 -2.48 -16.56 0.03
CA LEU A 83 -3.40 -17.42 0.77
C LEU A 83 -4.46 -18.00 -0.18
N ALA A 84 -4.80 -19.28 0.00
CA ALA A 84 -5.92 -19.90 -0.69
C ALA A 84 -7.24 -19.54 0.01
N SER A 85 -8.28 -19.27 -0.77
CA SER A 85 -9.65 -19.19 -0.26
C SER A 85 -10.26 -20.58 -0.38
N ASP A 86 -10.54 -21.23 0.75
CA ASP A 86 -11.31 -22.47 0.82
C ASP A 86 -12.80 -22.23 0.46
#